data_AF-A0A812WYZ8-F1
#
_entry.id   AF-A0A812WYZ8-F1
#
_cell.length_a   1.000
_cell.length_b   1.000
_cell.length_c   1.000
_cell.angle_alpha   90.00
_cell.angle_beta   90.00
_cell.angle_gamma   90.00
#
_symmetry.space_group_name_H-M   'P 1'
#
loop_
_entity.id
_entity.type
_entity.pdbx_description
1 polymer ?
#
loop_
_entity_poly.entity_id
_entity_poly.type
_entity_poly.pdbx_seq_one_letter_code
_entity_poly.pdbx_strand_id
1 'polypeptide(L)'
;YCARLQLALLQNVEDNLVREQAQFDLAAAQQTVQACDARFNAFSAEVQKAKGEQDDRVRSEKEVSSAQYFRQAFANSTLEANAITALLQLFRRKKEPLNRTKSFASEKEDAGRMRRSASTVGLPNKGVPGFNLLEEAAADPYLDLGVEPKEKQLQVEDDIKFEDCPEGVDEESFNRMLELRAEKLRAEAEVARGAAVLNEMGGFLGHLERECMEAKAENDRLERELREHKALMGRELYDIEILFKLKQGQVEVPQAAVVTDYSDAIVIDQEVVESRNRRITELGKDKVHILTKIKEFRKSLSTLDWEHEMLALQTTDLEERTKDVHMLRVTKDLQSLLKGGEEGRNKAESDLLERKIEHLSEATEKKEQALKKQYSMLAHAAKLRKNENGMLEKKLRELQQNVIQREHIRRLRAPSGQPQKTGGGGRVEEDEGAAKAAHAAFKELRSRQKLMEVAKKNTEEIEILHKELDRLRQRTFPSFVQLHEDRPANPDHR
;
A
#
# COMPACT_ATOMS: atom_id res chain seq x y z
N TYR A 1 30.39 -18.50 -3.89
CA TYR A 1 29.99 -18.54 -2.47
C TYR A 1 31.19 -18.34 -1.55
N CYS A 2 32.16 -19.26 -1.48
CA CYS A 2 33.31 -19.14 -0.55
C CYS A 2 34.13 -17.83 -0.69
N ALA A 3 34.41 -17.39 -1.91
CA ALA A 3 35.13 -16.13 -2.15
C ALA A 3 34.33 -14.89 -1.71
N ARG A 4 32.99 -14.90 -1.84
CA ARG A 4 32.13 -13.80 -1.38
C ARG A 4 31.97 -13.79 0.13
N LEU A 5 31.84 -14.97 0.76
CA LEU A 5 31.83 -15.08 2.22
C LEU A 5 33.15 -14.54 2.80
N GLN A 6 34.28 -14.86 2.17
CA GLN A 6 35.57 -14.33 2.58
C GLN A 6 35.67 -12.80 2.41
N LEU A 7 35.14 -12.24 1.31
CA LEU A 7 35.04 -10.79 1.12
C LEU A 7 34.14 -10.13 2.16
N ALA A 8 32.99 -10.71 2.48
CA ALA A 8 32.06 -10.20 3.50
C ALA A 8 32.69 -10.22 4.91
N LEU A 9 33.45 -11.26 5.24
CA LEU A 9 34.18 -11.33 6.51
C LEU A 9 35.31 -10.29 6.58
N LEU A 10 36.02 -10.05 5.48
CA LEU A 10 37.04 -9.01 5.40
C LEU A 10 36.42 -7.61 5.53
N GLN A 11 35.33 -7.35 4.80
CA GLN A 11 34.57 -6.11 4.89
C GLN A 11 34.09 -5.87 6.32
N ASN A 12 33.52 -6.88 6.99
CA ASN A 12 33.10 -6.76 8.39
C ASN A 12 34.26 -6.39 9.35
N VAL A 13 35.46 -6.91 9.11
CA VAL A 13 36.65 -6.54 9.89
C VAL A 13 37.06 -5.10 9.63
N GLU A 14 37.08 -4.67 8.36
CA GLU A 14 37.38 -3.29 7.97
C GLU A 14 36.36 -2.32 8.55
N ASP A 15 35.06 -2.62 8.45
CA ASP A 15 34.00 -1.78 8.96
C ASP A 15 34.01 -1.67 10.49
N ASN A 16 34.40 -2.74 11.19
CA ASN A 16 34.60 -2.69 12.64
C ASN A 16 35.77 -1.80 13.02
N LEU A 17 36.87 -1.84 12.25
CA LEU A 17 38.01 -0.95 12.46
C LEU A 17 37.62 0.52 12.22
N VAL A 18 36.92 0.81 11.12
CA VAL A 18 36.40 2.16 10.81
C VAL A 18 35.44 2.63 11.91
N ARG A 19 34.57 1.75 12.40
CA ARG A 19 33.66 2.06 13.52
C ARG A 19 34.40 2.39 14.81
N GLU A 20 35.49 1.69 15.11
CA GLU A 20 36.33 1.96 16.29
C GLU A 20 37.09 3.28 16.15
N GLN A 21 37.65 3.56 14.98
CA GLN A 21 38.30 4.84 14.67
C GLN A 21 37.32 6.00 14.79
N ALA A 22 36.15 5.91 14.14
CA ALA A 22 35.12 6.95 14.22
C ALA A 22 34.58 7.15 15.65
N GLN A 23 34.56 6.11 16.49
CA GLN A 23 34.23 6.25 17.92
C GLN A 23 35.32 6.98 18.71
N PHE A 24 36.59 6.69 18.39
CA PHE A 24 37.72 7.39 19.00
C PHE A 24 37.73 8.87 18.61
N ASP A 25 37.54 9.18 17.32
CA ASP A 25 37.49 10.55 16.81
C ASP A 25 36.31 11.33 17.42
N LEU A 26 35.14 10.69 17.54
CA LEU A 26 34.00 11.27 18.21
C LEU A 26 34.29 11.57 19.70
N ALA A 27 34.92 10.63 20.42
CA ALA A 27 35.29 10.85 21.82
C ALA A 27 36.30 12.00 21.96
N ALA A 28 37.25 12.12 21.03
CA ALA A 28 38.19 13.23 20.99
C ALA A 28 37.47 14.58 20.73
N ALA A 29 36.53 14.62 19.77
CA ALA A 29 35.72 15.80 19.49
C ALA A 29 34.81 16.19 20.67
N GLN A 30 34.27 15.23 21.40
CA GLN A 30 33.50 15.50 22.62
C GLN A 30 34.38 16.12 23.71
N GLN A 31 35.63 15.68 23.85
CA GLN A 31 36.59 16.29 24.78
C GLN A 31 36.95 17.71 24.37
N THR A 32 37.14 17.99 23.07
CA THR A 32 37.42 19.37 22.60
C THR A 32 36.24 20.29 22.85
N VAL A 33 35.00 19.84 22.61
CA VAL A 33 33.79 20.60 22.95
C VAL A 33 33.73 20.93 24.44
N GLN A 34 33.97 19.94 25.31
CA GLN A 34 34.00 20.17 26.76
C GLN A 34 35.08 21.17 27.17
N ALA A 35 36.26 21.10 26.57
CA ALA A 35 37.35 22.03 26.84
C ALA A 35 37.02 23.46 26.37
N CYS A 36 36.42 23.62 25.18
CA CYS A 36 35.96 24.90 24.66
C CYS A 36 34.85 25.49 25.54
N ASP A 37 33.83 24.71 25.89
CA ASP A 37 32.74 25.15 26.78
C ASP A 37 33.27 25.55 28.17
N ALA A 38 34.24 24.81 28.73
CA ALA A 38 34.86 25.16 29.99
C ALA A 38 35.61 26.50 29.92
N ARG A 39 36.37 26.74 28.84
CA ARG A 39 37.07 28.01 28.60
C ARG A 39 36.09 29.18 28.42
N PHE A 40 35.04 28.97 27.63
CA PHE A 40 33.98 29.96 27.44
C PHE A 40 33.29 30.32 28.75
N ASN A 41 32.90 29.33 29.55
CA ASN A 41 32.23 29.56 30.83
C ASN A 41 33.13 30.27 31.85
N ALA A 42 34.41 29.89 31.92
CA ALA A 42 35.40 30.55 32.78
C ALA A 42 35.56 32.02 32.40
N PHE A 43 35.80 32.31 31.11
CA PHE A 43 35.97 33.68 30.64
C PHE A 43 34.67 34.49 30.74
N SER A 44 33.52 33.89 30.44
CA SER A 44 32.21 34.53 30.62
C SER A 44 31.98 34.96 32.07
N ALA A 45 32.38 34.15 33.05
CA ALA A 45 32.32 34.53 34.46
C ALA A 45 33.23 35.73 34.78
N GLU A 46 34.43 35.79 34.20
CA GLU A 46 35.34 36.95 34.32
C GLU A 46 34.74 38.22 33.69
N VAL A 47 34.11 38.11 32.51
CA VAL A 47 33.39 39.21 31.86
C VAL A 47 32.23 39.71 32.73
N GLN A 48 31.46 38.81 33.34
CA GLN A 48 30.36 39.20 34.24
C GLN A 48 30.89 39.92 35.48
N LYS A 49 32.02 39.46 36.05
CA LYS A 49 32.66 40.14 37.17
C LYS A 49 33.13 41.55 36.77
N ALA A 50 33.84 41.67 35.65
CA ALA A 50 34.31 42.95 35.13
C ALA A 50 33.14 43.91 34.82
N LYS A 51 32.02 43.37 34.33
CA LYS A 51 30.79 44.13 34.11
C LYS A 51 30.19 44.65 35.41
N GLY A 52 30.16 43.84 36.46
CA GLY A 52 29.73 44.26 37.80
C GLY A 52 30.61 45.39 38.35
N GLU A 53 31.93 45.25 38.27
CA GLU A 53 32.88 46.31 38.66
C GLU A 53 32.67 47.60 37.87
N GLN A 54 32.39 47.48 36.57
CA GLN A 54 32.09 48.63 35.72
C GLN A 54 30.76 49.29 36.07
N ASP A 55 29.72 48.52 36.37
CA ASP A 55 28.43 49.06 36.81
C ASP A 55 28.58 49.84 38.13
N ASP A 56 29.42 49.37 39.05
CA ASP A 56 29.75 50.10 40.28
C ASP A 56 30.55 51.37 40.00
N ARG A 57 31.52 51.36 39.08
CA ARG A 57 32.22 52.59 38.62
C ARG A 57 31.26 53.60 37.97
N VAL A 58 30.29 53.12 37.21
CA VAL A 58 29.24 53.97 36.61
C VAL A 58 28.31 54.54 37.68
N ARG A 59 28.01 53.79 38.74
CA ARG A 59 27.24 54.31 39.89
C ARG A 59 28.02 55.39 40.65
N SER A 60 29.29 55.15 40.96
CA SER A 60 30.14 56.14 41.63
C SER A 60 30.33 57.39 40.79
N GLU A 61 30.52 57.25 39.46
CA GLU A 61 30.57 58.39 38.55
C GLU A 61 29.27 59.19 38.58
N LYS A 62 28.10 58.54 38.53
CA LYS A 62 26.79 59.22 38.61
C LYS A 62 26.58 59.94 39.94
N GLU A 63 27.05 59.38 41.05
CA GLU A 63 27.00 60.00 42.37
C GLU A 63 27.86 61.26 42.43
N VAL A 64 29.13 61.17 42.00
CA VAL A 64 30.08 62.30 41.95
C VAL A 64 29.63 63.37 40.94
N SER A 65 29.05 62.97 39.81
CA SER A 65 28.45 63.85 38.80
C SER A 65 27.11 64.47 39.22
N SER A 66 26.52 64.03 40.34
CA SER A 66 25.20 64.48 40.76
C SER A 66 25.22 65.92 41.28
N ALA A 67 24.17 66.67 40.95
CA ALA A 67 24.02 68.02 41.49
C ALA A 67 23.76 68.05 42.99
N GLN A 68 23.29 66.94 43.58
CA GLN A 68 23.10 66.80 45.02
C GLN A 68 24.46 66.67 45.73
N TYR A 69 25.36 65.83 45.23
CA TYR A 69 26.74 65.71 45.72
C TYR A 69 27.47 67.05 45.64
N PHE A 70 27.35 67.74 44.50
CA PHE A 70 27.91 69.08 44.33
C PHE A 70 27.38 70.07 45.38
N ARG A 71 26.05 70.17 45.54
CA ARG A 71 25.44 71.12 46.51
C ARG A 71 25.78 70.76 47.96
N GLN A 72 25.90 69.48 48.28
CA GLN A 72 26.27 69.01 49.61
C GLN A 72 27.71 69.43 49.98
N ALA A 73 28.64 69.40 49.02
CA ALA A 73 30.02 69.84 49.22
C ALA A 73 30.15 71.34 49.54
N PHE A 74 29.15 72.16 49.15
CA PHE A 74 29.08 73.60 49.44
C PHE A 74 28.06 73.96 50.54
N ALA A 75 27.42 72.98 51.19
CA ALA A 75 26.35 73.23 52.17
C ALA A 75 26.81 74.00 53.42
N ASN A 76 28.10 73.93 53.76
CA ASN A 76 28.71 74.63 54.90
C ASN A 76 29.46 75.91 54.51
N SER A 77 29.39 76.33 53.23
CA SER A 77 30.05 77.53 52.73
C SER A 77 29.24 78.80 53.00
N THR A 78 29.91 79.96 53.09
CA THR A 78 29.27 81.28 53.31
C THR A 78 28.78 81.95 52.01
N LEU A 79 28.69 81.19 50.91
CA LEU A 79 28.35 81.67 49.57
C LEU A 79 26.85 81.92 49.38
N GLU A 80 26.51 82.95 48.60
CA GLU A 80 25.13 83.20 48.18
C GLU A 80 24.61 82.14 47.20
N ALA A 81 23.30 81.88 47.21
CA ALA A 81 22.66 80.86 46.36
C ALA A 81 22.88 81.07 44.84
N ASN A 82 23.05 82.32 44.41
CA ASN A 82 23.33 82.66 43.02
C ASN A 82 24.76 82.25 42.61
N ALA A 83 25.74 82.44 43.50
CA ALA A 83 27.13 82.06 43.29
C ALA A 83 27.29 80.53 43.20
N ILE A 84 26.61 79.77 44.07
CA ILE A 84 26.58 78.30 44.02
C ILE A 84 25.96 77.80 42.71
N THR A 85 24.96 78.51 42.18
CA THR A 85 24.32 78.15 40.90
C THR A 85 25.24 78.41 39.71
N ALA A 86 26.02 79.49 39.72
CA ALA A 86 27.04 79.78 38.70
C ALA A 86 28.16 78.73 38.70
N LEU A 87 28.66 78.34 39.88
CA LEU A 87 29.65 77.26 40.03
C LEU A 87 29.11 75.90 39.54
N LEU A 88 27.83 75.60 39.79
CA LEU A 88 27.19 74.38 39.29
C LEU A 88 27.07 74.36 37.75
N GLN A 89 26.90 75.52 37.09
CA GLN A 89 26.92 75.59 35.63
C GLN A 89 28.31 75.29 35.07
N LEU A 90 29.37 75.80 35.71
CA LEU A 90 30.75 75.47 35.37
C LEU A 90 31.04 73.98 35.61
N PHE A 91 30.62 73.41 36.73
CA PHE A 91 30.76 71.97 37.02
C PHE A 91 30.05 71.06 35.99
N ARG A 92 28.91 71.51 35.44
CA ARG A 92 28.14 70.77 34.43
C ARG A 92 28.67 70.93 33.00
N ARG A 93 29.54 71.91 32.73
CA ARG A 93 30.09 72.16 31.40
C ARG A 93 30.85 70.91 30.93
N LYS A 94 30.31 70.19 29.94
CA LYS A 94 31.00 69.05 29.32
C LYS A 94 32.20 69.56 28.53
N LYS A 95 33.31 68.82 28.59
CA LYS A 95 34.46 68.98 27.70
C LYS A 95 33.97 68.78 26.26
N GLU A 96 34.15 69.77 25.39
CA GLU A 96 33.90 69.56 23.96
C GLU A 96 34.95 68.58 23.43
N PRO A 97 34.56 67.56 22.64
CA PRO A 97 35.55 66.67 22.04
C PRO A 97 36.41 67.51 21.09
N LEU A 98 37.73 67.50 21.34
CA LEU A 98 38.73 68.15 20.52
C LEU A 98 38.85 67.40 19.17
N ASN A 99 37.86 67.52 18.30
CA ASN A 99 37.91 67.19 16.87
C ASN A 99 36.68 67.75 16.14
N ARG A 100 36.73 69.04 15.85
CA ARG A 100 36.05 69.66 14.70
C ARG A 100 37.13 70.27 13.80
N THR A 101 37.86 69.41 13.09
CA THR A 101 38.60 69.85 11.90
C THR A 101 37.56 70.34 10.88
N LYS A 102 37.64 71.64 10.61
CA LYS A 102 36.78 72.39 9.70
C LYS A 102 36.73 71.72 8.33
N SER A 103 35.53 71.36 7.89
CA SER A 103 35.22 71.10 6.49
C SER A 103 35.45 72.38 5.68
N PHE A 104 36.45 72.37 4.80
CA PHE A 104 36.55 73.32 3.70
C PHE A 104 35.64 72.87 2.56
N ALA A 105 34.88 73.81 2.02
CA ALA A 105 33.95 73.62 0.91
C ALA A 105 34.51 74.25 -0.38
N SER A 106 34.45 73.50 -1.48
CA SER A 106 34.14 73.84 -2.89
C SER A 106 34.82 72.77 -3.76
N GLU A 107 34.24 72.20 -4.81
CA GLU A 107 33.63 72.84 -5.98
C GLU A 107 32.65 71.89 -6.71
N LYS A 108 31.82 72.49 -7.55
CA LYS A 108 30.74 71.91 -8.38
C LYS A 108 31.27 71.21 -9.65
N GLU A 109 30.33 70.56 -10.33
CA GLU A 109 30.33 70.06 -11.73
C GLU A 109 30.82 68.59 -11.86
N ASP A 110 30.20 67.68 -12.62
CA ASP A 110 29.08 67.68 -13.55
C ASP A 110 28.62 66.21 -13.75
N ALA A 111 27.40 66.04 -14.26
CA ALA A 111 26.89 64.91 -15.03
C ALA A 111 26.72 63.49 -14.42
N GLY A 112 25.58 62.88 -14.74
CA GLY A 112 25.57 61.44 -15.04
C GLY A 112 24.59 60.56 -14.27
N ARG A 113 23.30 60.81 -14.41
CA ARG A 113 22.21 59.86 -14.15
C ARG A 113 22.41 58.57 -14.95
N MET A 114 22.59 57.41 -14.30
CA MET A 114 22.01 56.16 -14.83
C MET A 114 21.84 55.03 -13.80
N ARG A 115 20.61 54.49 -13.82
CA ARG A 115 20.14 53.27 -13.16
C ARG A 115 20.86 52.02 -13.71
N ARG A 116 21.05 50.98 -12.89
CA ARG A 116 20.34 49.68 -12.96
C ARG A 116 20.98 48.60 -12.06
N SER A 117 20.13 48.06 -11.17
CA SER A 117 19.85 46.65 -10.90
C SER A 117 20.82 45.52 -11.31
N ALA A 118 21.00 44.62 -10.33
CA ALA A 118 20.90 43.14 -10.40
C ALA A 118 22.14 42.29 -10.74
N SER A 119 22.55 41.55 -9.70
CA SER A 119 22.76 40.09 -9.62
C SER A 119 23.85 39.37 -10.44
N THR A 120 24.44 38.38 -9.73
CA THR A 120 24.98 37.08 -10.14
C THR A 120 26.50 36.86 -10.11
N VAL A 121 26.90 36.01 -9.15
CA VAL A 121 27.79 34.84 -9.17
C VAL A 121 29.04 34.87 -10.07
N GLY A 122 30.20 34.68 -9.42
CA GLY A 122 31.43 34.18 -10.05
C GLY A 122 32.63 34.16 -9.09
N LEU A 123 32.99 32.99 -8.57
CA LEU A 123 34.37 32.65 -8.16
C LEU A 123 35.03 31.87 -9.33
N PRO A 124 36.36 31.65 -9.37
CA PRO A 124 37.48 32.38 -8.76
C PRO A 124 38.60 32.70 -9.79
N ASN A 125 39.65 33.44 -9.38
CA ASN A 125 41.07 33.04 -9.44
C ASN A 125 42.05 34.23 -9.63
N LYS A 126 43.03 34.28 -8.73
CA LYS A 126 44.40 34.84 -8.82
C LYS A 126 44.63 36.25 -9.40
N GLY A 127 45.07 37.14 -8.50
CA GLY A 127 45.89 38.30 -8.83
C GLY A 127 46.29 39.01 -7.54
N VAL A 128 47.55 38.88 -7.15
CA VAL A 128 48.18 39.66 -6.06
C VAL A 128 48.27 41.12 -6.50
N PRO A 129 47.90 42.09 -5.65
CA PRO A 129 48.51 43.42 -5.67
C PRO A 129 49.17 43.63 -4.29
N GLY A 130 50.49 43.80 -4.24
CA GLY A 130 51.07 45.07 -4.65
C GLY A 130 51.15 45.96 -3.41
N PHE A 131 52.14 45.63 -2.58
CA PHE A 131 52.60 46.42 -1.45
C PHE A 131 52.93 47.84 -1.93
N ASN A 132 52.16 48.84 -1.51
CA ASN A 132 52.61 50.24 -1.55
C ASN A 132 52.71 50.72 -0.12
N LEU A 133 53.95 50.66 0.35
CA LEU A 133 54.42 51.21 1.60
C LEU A 133 54.80 52.67 1.33
N LEU A 134 54.07 53.62 1.91
CA LEU A 134 54.62 54.91 2.29
C LEU A 134 53.70 55.59 3.31
N GLU A 135 54.20 55.56 4.55
CA GLU A 135 54.04 56.58 5.58
C GLU A 135 52.75 56.60 6.40
N GLU A 136 52.54 55.51 7.14
CA GLU A 136 51.81 55.56 8.41
C GLU A 136 52.82 55.24 9.53
N ALA A 137 53.16 56.26 10.31
CA ALA A 137 54.14 56.18 11.37
C ALA A 137 53.66 55.23 12.48
N ALA A 138 54.34 54.09 12.59
CA ALA A 138 54.64 53.36 13.83
C ALA A 138 53.50 53.21 14.86
N ALA A 139 52.53 52.35 14.57
CA ALA A 139 51.85 51.58 15.61
C ALA A 139 52.17 50.10 15.36
N ASP A 140 53.01 49.54 16.21
CA ASP A 140 53.46 48.14 16.17
C ASP A 140 52.27 47.18 16.43
N PRO A 141 51.95 46.24 15.53
CA PRO A 141 50.82 45.33 15.67
C PRO A 141 51.05 44.18 16.67
N TYR A 142 52.21 44.11 17.34
CA TYR A 142 52.58 43.04 18.28
C TYR A 142 52.80 43.50 19.75
N LEU A 143 52.22 44.64 20.17
CA LEU A 143 52.38 45.14 21.54
C LEU A 143 51.60 44.35 22.63
N ASP A 144 51.00 43.21 22.29
CA ASP A 144 50.16 42.38 23.20
C ASP A 144 50.90 41.14 23.74
N LEU A 145 52.23 41.20 23.81
CA LEU A 145 53.03 40.20 24.54
C LEU A 145 53.70 40.86 25.75
N GLY A 146 52.93 41.00 26.84
CA GLY A 146 53.47 41.07 28.19
C GLY A 146 54.23 42.34 28.56
N VAL A 147 53.84 43.51 28.04
CA VAL A 147 54.34 44.79 28.55
C VAL A 147 53.47 45.25 29.71
N GLU A 148 54.02 45.21 30.92
CA GLU A 148 53.46 45.84 32.13
C GLU A 148 52.90 47.23 31.78
N PRO A 149 51.63 47.54 32.12
CA PRO A 149 51.06 48.83 31.79
C PRO A 149 51.84 49.88 32.57
N LYS A 150 52.68 50.65 31.86
CA LYS A 150 53.19 51.90 32.42
C LYS A 150 51.96 52.76 32.66
N GLU A 151 51.55 52.87 33.92
CA GLU A 151 50.59 53.84 34.42
C GLU A 151 51.11 55.24 34.13
N LYS A 152 50.98 55.70 32.89
CA LYS A 152 50.90 57.13 32.62
C LYS A 152 49.54 57.53 33.15
N GLN A 153 49.52 58.08 34.37
CA GLN A 153 48.41 58.88 34.83
C GLN A 153 48.15 59.94 33.76
N LEU A 154 47.15 59.73 32.91
CA LEU A 154 46.66 60.79 32.04
C LEU A 154 46.11 61.85 32.99
N GLN A 155 46.86 62.93 33.15
CA GLN A 155 46.34 64.15 33.74
C GLN A 155 45.23 64.61 32.79
N VAL A 156 43.98 64.40 33.19
CA VAL A 156 42.84 64.96 32.47
C VAL A 156 42.89 66.47 32.73
N GLU A 157 43.58 67.20 31.86
CA GLU A 157 43.65 68.66 31.94
C GLU A 157 42.22 69.23 31.82
N ASP A 158 41.83 70.02 32.82
CA ASP A 158 40.53 70.68 32.85
C ASP A 158 40.56 71.92 31.96
N ASP A 159 39.48 72.16 31.23
CA ASP A 159 39.37 73.26 30.26
C ASP A 159 38.95 74.59 30.92
N ILE A 160 38.75 74.61 32.25
CA ILE A 160 38.37 75.79 33.02
C ILE A 160 39.61 76.41 33.64
N LYS A 161 39.84 77.70 33.36
CA LYS A 161 40.96 78.48 33.92
C LYS A 161 40.46 79.43 35.00
N PHE A 162 41.37 79.96 35.82
CA PHE A 162 41.04 80.93 36.88
C PHE A 162 40.26 82.16 36.39
N GLU A 163 40.42 82.52 35.11
CA GLU A 163 39.69 83.59 34.42
C GLU A 163 38.17 83.36 34.29
N ASP A 164 37.69 82.12 34.46
CA ASP A 164 36.27 81.74 34.40
C ASP A 164 35.56 81.89 35.78
N CYS A 165 36.22 82.46 36.80
CA CYS A 165 35.67 82.58 38.16
C CYS A 165 34.50 83.59 38.21
N PRO A 166 33.30 83.20 38.69
CA PRO A 166 32.16 84.12 38.80
C PRO A 166 32.39 85.25 39.81
N GLU A 167 31.90 86.46 39.50
CA GLU A 167 31.97 87.61 40.41
C GLU A 167 31.24 87.31 41.74
N GLY A 168 31.94 87.42 42.88
CA GLY A 168 31.41 87.16 44.22
C GLY A 168 31.73 85.78 44.82
N VAL A 169 32.55 84.97 44.16
CA VAL A 169 33.08 83.70 44.69
C VAL A 169 34.50 83.90 45.27
N ASP A 170 34.75 83.35 46.44
CA ASP A 170 36.08 83.27 47.08
C ASP A 170 37.00 82.27 46.36
N GLU A 171 38.30 82.56 46.32
CA GLU A 171 39.30 81.69 45.66
C GLU A 171 39.30 80.26 46.23
N GLU A 172 39.02 80.11 47.53
CA GLU A 172 38.94 78.80 48.20
C GLU A 172 37.77 77.97 47.67
N SER A 173 36.58 78.56 47.54
CA SER A 173 35.41 77.85 46.98
C SER A 173 35.51 77.58 45.48
N PHE A 174 36.19 78.44 44.71
CA PHE A 174 36.48 78.16 43.30
C PHE A 174 37.47 77.01 43.14
N ASN A 175 38.53 76.97 43.95
CA ASN A 175 39.45 75.83 44.00
C ASN A 175 38.74 74.54 44.42
N ARG A 176 37.81 74.61 45.37
CA ARG A 176 36.99 73.46 45.76
C ARG A 176 36.09 72.96 44.62
N MET A 177 35.57 73.86 43.78
CA MET A 177 34.81 73.49 42.58
C MET A 177 35.69 72.78 41.55
N LEU A 178 36.91 73.29 41.31
CA LEU A 178 37.90 72.65 40.43
C LEU A 178 38.31 71.27 40.94
N GLU A 179 38.46 71.08 42.25
CA GLU A 179 38.72 69.76 42.86
C GLU A 179 37.59 68.76 42.59
N LEU A 180 36.34 69.16 42.82
CA LEU A 180 35.16 68.32 42.55
C LEU A 180 35.03 68.00 41.06
N ARG A 181 35.35 68.96 40.19
CA ARG A 181 35.35 68.78 38.73
C ARG A 181 36.47 67.86 38.26
N ALA A 182 37.66 67.95 38.85
CA ALA A 182 38.75 67.01 38.61
C ALA A 182 38.41 65.59 39.09
N GLU A 183 37.76 65.45 40.25
CA GLU A 183 37.24 64.17 40.75
C GLU A 183 36.23 63.55 39.77
N LYS A 184 35.27 64.35 39.30
CA LYS A 184 34.32 63.96 38.25
C LYS A 184 35.01 63.50 36.96
N LEU A 185 35.96 64.29 36.44
CA LEU A 185 36.68 63.96 35.20
C LEU A 185 37.52 62.68 35.33
N ARG A 186 38.08 62.40 36.51
CA ARG A 186 38.77 61.12 36.79
C ARG A 186 37.78 59.96 36.78
N ALA A 187 36.62 60.09 37.42
CA ALA A 187 35.58 59.07 37.41
C ALA A 187 35.04 58.80 36.00
N GLU A 188 34.79 59.84 35.20
CA GLU A 188 34.39 59.72 33.78
C GLU A 188 35.47 58.99 32.95
N ALA A 189 36.75 59.31 33.14
CA ALA A 189 37.86 58.64 32.45
C ALA A 189 38.03 57.17 32.88
N GLU A 190 37.79 56.85 34.15
CA GLU A 190 37.77 55.48 34.67
C GLU A 190 36.63 54.65 34.07
N VAL A 191 35.42 55.23 34.00
CA VAL A 191 34.28 54.62 33.32
C VAL A 191 34.60 54.40 31.83
N ALA A 192 35.17 55.38 31.14
CA ALA A 192 35.54 55.24 29.73
C ALA A 192 36.58 54.12 29.51
N ARG A 193 37.61 54.03 30.36
CA ARG A 193 38.60 52.94 30.31
C ARG A 193 37.97 51.58 30.55
N GLY A 194 37.14 51.43 31.57
CA GLY A 194 36.48 50.16 31.84
C GLY A 194 35.49 49.76 30.73
N ALA A 195 34.84 50.72 30.08
CA ALA A 195 34.01 50.46 28.91
C ALA A 195 34.82 49.96 27.70
N ALA A 196 36.04 50.50 27.48
CA ALA A 196 36.94 50.00 26.44
C ALA A 196 37.38 48.55 26.71
N VAL A 197 37.80 48.24 27.94
CA VAL A 197 38.16 46.88 28.36
C VAL A 197 36.99 45.90 28.20
N LEU A 198 35.77 46.29 28.58
CA LEU A 198 34.59 45.44 28.37
C LEU A 198 34.28 45.19 26.89
N ASN A 199 34.56 46.14 26.00
CA ASN A 199 34.38 45.94 24.57
C ASN A 199 35.40 44.91 24.02
N GLU A 200 36.67 45.01 24.44
CA GLU A 200 37.71 44.02 24.07
C GLU A 200 37.37 42.63 24.61
N MET A 201 36.99 42.55 25.88
CA MET A 201 36.51 41.31 26.50
C MET A 201 35.29 40.74 25.77
N GLY A 202 34.33 41.58 25.37
CA GLY A 202 33.18 41.17 24.58
C GLY A 202 33.57 40.59 23.21
N GLY A 203 34.57 41.18 22.56
CA GLY A 203 35.14 40.67 21.31
C GLY A 203 35.78 39.29 21.46
N PHE A 204 36.56 39.09 22.53
CA PHE A 204 37.17 37.78 22.83
C PHE A 204 36.13 36.73 23.23
N LEU A 205 35.09 37.11 23.98
CA LEU A 205 33.97 36.21 24.30
C LEU A 205 33.26 35.75 23.02
N GLY A 206 33.02 36.66 22.07
CA GLY A 206 32.47 36.31 20.76
C GLY A 206 33.40 35.46 19.87
N HIS A 207 34.72 35.48 20.13
CA HIS A 207 35.66 34.56 19.51
C HIS A 207 35.52 33.15 20.11
N LEU A 208 35.56 33.03 21.43
CA LEU A 208 35.39 31.76 22.14
C LEU A 208 34.02 31.11 21.84
N GLU A 209 32.96 31.91 21.70
CA GLU A 209 31.65 31.41 21.30
C GLU A 209 31.68 30.76 19.90
N ARG A 210 32.36 31.38 18.94
CA ARG A 210 32.53 30.80 17.59
C ARG A 210 33.33 29.51 17.63
N GLU A 211 34.43 29.46 18.38
CA GLU A 211 35.19 28.21 18.55
C GLU A 211 34.34 27.09 19.16
N CYS A 212 33.49 27.41 20.16
CA CYS A 212 32.57 26.43 20.74
C CYS A 212 31.54 25.95 19.71
N MET A 213 31.00 26.85 18.89
CA MET A 213 30.06 26.50 17.82
C MET A 213 30.71 25.62 16.75
N GLU A 214 31.94 25.93 16.33
CA GLU A 214 32.70 25.13 15.35
C GLU A 214 33.01 23.74 15.91
N ALA A 215 33.49 23.65 17.15
CA ALA A 215 33.75 22.36 17.80
C ALA A 215 32.47 21.51 17.93
N LYS A 216 31.34 22.13 18.29
CA LYS A 216 30.03 21.44 18.36
C LYS A 216 29.55 20.98 17.00
N ALA A 217 29.70 21.80 15.97
CA ALA A 217 29.33 21.44 14.60
C ALA A 217 30.13 20.24 14.07
N GLU A 218 31.43 20.18 14.37
CA GLU A 218 32.27 19.04 13.99
C GLU A 218 31.91 17.77 14.78
N ASN A 219 31.62 17.90 16.09
CA ASN A 219 31.12 16.80 16.89
C ASN A 219 29.79 16.24 16.33
N ASP A 220 28.81 17.11 16.05
CA ASP A 220 27.52 16.72 15.46
C ASP A 220 27.68 16.05 14.08
N ARG A 221 28.68 16.48 13.30
CA ARG A 221 29.03 15.87 12.02
C ARG A 221 29.56 14.46 12.22
N LEU A 222 30.56 14.27 13.09
CA LEU A 222 31.13 12.95 13.38
C LEU A 222 30.09 12.00 13.97
N GLU A 223 29.19 12.49 14.84
CA GLU A 223 28.06 11.69 15.36
C GLU A 223 27.12 11.22 14.26
N ARG A 224 26.87 12.05 13.24
CA ARG A 224 26.03 11.71 12.09
C ARG A 224 26.71 10.67 11.21
N GLU A 225 27.98 10.88 10.86
CA GLU A 225 28.78 9.95 10.06
C GLU A 225 28.85 8.57 10.75
N LEU A 226 29.09 8.52 12.06
CA LEU A 226 29.09 7.26 12.83
C LEU A 226 27.73 6.57 12.83
N ARG A 227 26.62 7.33 12.94
CA ARG A 227 25.26 6.76 12.88
C ARG A 227 24.94 6.18 11.50
N GLU A 228 25.28 6.90 10.44
CA GLU A 228 25.09 6.45 9.06
C GLU A 228 25.90 5.18 8.79
N HIS A 229 27.16 5.14 9.22
CA HIS A 229 28.00 3.96 9.10
C HIS A 229 27.43 2.75 9.86
N LYS A 230 26.96 2.95 11.10
CA LYS A 230 26.28 1.88 11.87
C LYS A 230 25.00 1.38 11.18
N ALA A 231 24.24 2.28 10.55
CA ALA A 231 23.03 1.92 9.82
C ALA A 231 23.34 1.14 8.54
N LEU A 232 24.38 1.53 7.80
CA LEU A 232 24.87 0.80 6.63
C LEU A 232 25.31 -0.61 7.04
N MET A 233 26.14 -0.72 8.06
CA MET A 233 26.55 -1.99 8.66
C MET A 233 25.38 -2.88 9.07
N GLY A 234 24.36 -2.27 9.67
CA GLY A 234 23.13 -2.98 10.03
C GLY A 234 22.40 -3.54 8.81
N ARG A 235 22.37 -2.82 7.68
CA ARG A 235 21.76 -3.30 6.44
C ARG A 235 22.57 -4.42 5.81
N GLU A 236 23.87 -4.26 5.71
CA GLU A 236 24.79 -5.24 5.12
C GLU A 236 24.84 -6.54 5.94
N LEU A 237 24.71 -6.48 7.26
CA LEU A 237 24.63 -7.67 8.11
C LEU A 237 23.46 -8.60 7.75
N TYR A 238 22.35 -8.01 7.28
CA TYR A 238 21.16 -8.76 6.85
C TYR A 238 21.07 -8.93 5.34
N ASP A 239 22.03 -8.41 4.57
CA ASP A 239 22.14 -8.60 3.12
C ASP A 239 22.80 -9.96 2.83
N ILE A 240 22.06 -11.02 3.10
CA ILE A 240 22.53 -12.40 2.98
C ILE A 240 22.00 -12.98 1.67
N GLU A 241 22.92 -13.43 0.81
CA GLU A 241 22.57 -14.20 -0.38
C GLU A 241 22.16 -15.63 0.02
N ILE A 242 20.85 -15.90 -0.01
CA ILE A 242 20.30 -17.25 0.24
C ILE A 242 19.92 -17.89 -1.10
N LEU A 243 20.47 -19.08 -1.36
CA LEU A 243 20.11 -19.85 -2.55
C LEU A 243 18.84 -20.66 -2.29
N PHE A 244 17.73 -20.24 -2.91
CA PHE A 244 16.48 -20.99 -2.88
C PHE A 244 16.37 -21.98 -4.05
N LYS A 245 15.85 -23.18 -3.76
CA LYS A 245 15.43 -24.15 -4.77
C LYS A 245 13.90 -24.18 -4.78
N LEU A 246 13.29 -23.40 -5.66
CA LEU A 246 11.84 -23.31 -5.82
C LEU A 246 11.37 -24.20 -6.96
N LYS A 247 10.16 -24.76 -6.84
CA LYS A 247 9.53 -25.54 -7.92
C LYS A 247 8.85 -24.60 -8.92
N GLN A 248 8.76 -25.04 -10.18
CA GLN A 248 7.96 -24.36 -11.20
C GLN A 248 6.50 -24.28 -10.72
N GLY A 249 5.96 -23.06 -10.60
CA GLY A 249 4.65 -22.77 -10.00
C GLY A 249 4.69 -22.02 -8.65
N GLN A 250 5.85 -21.98 -7.98
CA GLN A 250 6.08 -21.10 -6.80
C GLN A 250 6.70 -19.76 -7.18
N VAL A 251 7.05 -19.58 -8.46
CA VAL A 251 7.62 -18.36 -9.02
C VAL A 251 6.56 -17.72 -9.89
N GLU A 252 6.05 -16.56 -9.46
CA GLU A 252 5.01 -15.81 -10.19
C GLU A 252 5.60 -14.82 -11.21
N VAL A 253 6.93 -14.67 -11.25
CA VAL A 253 7.62 -13.81 -12.21
C VAL A 253 7.47 -14.38 -13.63
N PRO A 254 7.07 -13.55 -14.62
CA PRO A 254 6.94 -13.98 -16.01
C PRO A 254 8.24 -14.57 -16.56
N GLN A 255 8.18 -15.79 -17.10
CA GLN A 255 9.37 -16.47 -17.60
C GLN A 255 9.72 -16.00 -19.03
N ALA A 256 10.88 -15.37 -19.20
CA ALA A 256 11.46 -15.04 -20.49
C ALA A 256 12.33 -16.19 -21.03
N ALA A 257 12.41 -16.35 -22.34
CA ALA A 257 13.06 -17.49 -22.99
C ALA A 257 14.59 -17.53 -22.87
N VAL A 258 15.25 -16.41 -22.51
CA VAL A 258 16.72 -16.28 -22.51
C VAL A 258 17.23 -16.08 -21.08
N VAL A 259 16.83 -15.00 -20.42
CA VAL A 259 17.11 -14.74 -19.00
C VAL A 259 15.87 -14.09 -18.39
N THR A 260 15.35 -14.69 -17.33
CA THR A 260 14.30 -14.12 -16.50
C THR A 260 14.88 -13.05 -15.58
N ASP A 261 14.35 -11.84 -15.66
CA ASP A 261 14.71 -10.76 -14.75
C ASP A 261 14.04 -10.98 -13.39
N TYR A 262 14.85 -11.05 -12.33
CA TYR A 262 14.40 -11.19 -10.95
C TYR A 262 14.71 -9.95 -10.10
N SER A 263 15.09 -8.83 -10.72
CA SER A 263 15.52 -7.62 -10.01
C SER A 263 14.42 -7.02 -9.11
N ASP A 264 13.15 -7.21 -9.48
CA ASP A 264 11.98 -6.77 -8.71
C ASP A 264 11.28 -7.94 -7.97
N ALA A 265 11.92 -9.12 -7.93
CA ALA A 265 11.33 -10.29 -7.30
C ALA A 265 11.46 -10.22 -5.78
N ILE A 266 10.34 -10.43 -5.08
CA ILE A 266 10.31 -10.51 -3.62
C ILE A 266 9.96 -11.92 -3.16
N VAL A 267 10.57 -12.36 -2.06
CA VAL A 267 10.24 -13.63 -1.41
C VAL A 267 9.16 -13.36 -0.36
N ILE A 268 8.02 -14.05 -0.50
CA ILE A 268 6.89 -13.94 0.41
C ILE A 268 6.71 -15.27 1.13
N ASP A 269 6.41 -15.22 2.42
CA ASP A 269 6.08 -16.42 3.19
C ASP A 269 4.80 -17.08 2.65
N GLN A 270 4.85 -18.40 2.52
CA GLN A 270 3.75 -19.23 2.05
C GLN A 270 2.51 -19.06 2.93
N GLU A 271 2.68 -18.90 4.25
CA GLU A 271 1.55 -18.75 5.17
C GLU A 271 0.68 -17.51 4.85
N VAL A 272 1.32 -16.40 4.44
CA VAL A 272 0.62 -15.17 4.08
C VAL A 272 -0.25 -15.38 2.84
N VAL A 273 0.30 -16.04 1.82
CA VAL A 273 -0.42 -16.34 0.57
C VAL A 273 -1.57 -17.31 0.83
N GLU A 274 -1.32 -18.38 1.59
CA GLU A 274 -2.35 -19.36 1.94
C GLU A 274 -3.47 -18.76 2.78
N SER A 275 -3.13 -17.91 3.76
CA SER A 275 -4.10 -17.19 4.59
C SER A 275 -5.02 -16.31 3.74
N ARG A 276 -4.44 -15.57 2.78
CA ARG A 276 -5.19 -14.74 1.84
C ARG A 276 -6.08 -15.58 0.91
N ASN A 277 -5.57 -16.69 0.39
CA ASN A 277 -6.35 -17.60 -0.46
C ASN A 277 -7.51 -18.27 0.28
N ARG A 278 -7.31 -18.66 1.54
CA ARG A 278 -8.39 -19.13 2.43
C ARG A 278 -9.47 -18.05 2.56
N ARG A 279 -9.06 -16.81 2.85
CA ARG A 279 -10.00 -15.69 2.98
C ARG A 279 -10.77 -15.39 1.69
N ILE A 280 -10.11 -15.43 0.54
CA ILE A 280 -10.77 -15.27 -0.77
C ILE A 280 -11.82 -16.36 -0.99
N THR A 281 -11.49 -17.60 -0.63
CA THR A 281 -12.41 -18.74 -0.76
C THR A 281 -13.63 -18.60 0.15
N GLU A 282 -13.44 -18.14 1.40
CA GLU A 282 -14.53 -17.83 2.32
C GLU A 282 -15.47 -16.76 1.74
N LEU A 283 -14.92 -15.63 1.29
CA LEU A 283 -15.70 -14.56 0.66
C LEU A 283 -16.43 -15.04 -0.59
N GLY A 284 -15.80 -15.93 -1.37
CA GLY A 284 -16.44 -16.59 -2.51
C GLY A 284 -17.65 -17.44 -2.09
N LYS A 285 -17.53 -18.22 -1.01
CA LYS A 285 -18.63 -19.01 -0.46
C LYS A 285 -19.77 -18.11 0.03
N ASP A 286 -19.45 -17.03 0.73
CA ASP A 286 -20.44 -16.07 1.23
C ASP A 286 -21.19 -15.40 0.07
N LYS A 287 -20.48 -15.02 -1.00
CA LYS A 287 -21.10 -14.47 -2.20
C LYS A 287 -22.07 -15.46 -2.85
N VAL A 288 -21.68 -16.73 -2.99
CA VAL A 288 -22.54 -17.78 -3.54
C VAL A 288 -23.75 -18.03 -2.64
N HIS A 289 -23.58 -17.99 -1.32
CA HIS A 289 -24.66 -18.13 -0.36
C HIS A 289 -25.69 -17.01 -0.49
N ILE A 290 -25.23 -15.76 -0.58
CA ILE A 290 -26.10 -14.59 -0.79
C ILE A 290 -26.85 -14.71 -2.13
N LEU A 291 -26.15 -15.08 -3.21
CA LEU A 291 -26.78 -15.28 -4.52
C LEU A 291 -27.85 -16.39 -4.48
N THR A 292 -27.61 -17.44 -3.69
CA THR A 292 -28.58 -18.53 -3.49
C THR A 292 -29.82 -18.03 -2.75
N LYS A 293 -29.64 -17.26 -1.66
CA LYS A 293 -30.75 -16.62 -0.94
C LYS A 293 -31.56 -15.69 -1.84
N ILE A 294 -30.90 -14.89 -2.68
CA ILE A 294 -31.59 -14.01 -3.64
C ILE A 294 -32.41 -14.82 -4.65
N LYS A 295 -31.84 -15.92 -5.16
CA LYS A 295 -32.55 -16.85 -6.06
C LYS A 295 -33.80 -17.44 -5.39
N GLU A 296 -33.66 -17.92 -4.16
CA GLU A 296 -34.77 -18.50 -3.39
C GLU A 296 -35.85 -17.46 -3.09
N PHE A 297 -35.46 -16.25 -2.70
CA PHE A 297 -36.38 -15.13 -2.48
C PHE A 297 -37.17 -14.80 -3.75
N ARG A 298 -36.52 -14.70 -4.91
CA ARG A 298 -37.20 -14.46 -6.19
C ARG A 298 -38.17 -15.58 -6.54
N LYS A 299 -37.77 -16.83 -6.32
CA LYS A 299 -38.66 -17.98 -6.52
C LYS A 299 -39.89 -17.89 -5.62
N SER A 300 -39.70 -17.58 -4.33
CA SER A 300 -40.79 -17.41 -3.37
C SER A 300 -41.73 -16.28 -3.77
N LEU A 301 -41.20 -15.15 -4.24
CA LEU A 301 -42.01 -14.02 -4.70
C LEU A 301 -42.85 -14.42 -5.92
N SER A 302 -42.25 -15.08 -6.92
CA SER A 302 -43.02 -15.55 -8.09
C SER A 302 -44.09 -16.58 -7.73
N THR A 303 -43.86 -17.44 -6.74
CA THR A 303 -44.89 -18.35 -6.24
C THR A 303 -46.02 -17.57 -5.55
N LEU A 304 -45.69 -16.58 -4.73
CA LEU A 304 -46.67 -15.74 -4.06
C LEU A 304 -47.50 -14.91 -5.07
N ASP A 305 -46.88 -14.37 -6.11
CA ASP A 305 -47.57 -13.64 -7.18
C ASP A 305 -48.58 -14.55 -7.90
N TRP A 306 -48.18 -15.78 -8.21
CA TRP A 306 -49.08 -16.78 -8.79
C TRP A 306 -50.23 -17.16 -7.85
N GLU A 307 -49.97 -17.34 -6.56
CA GLU A 307 -51.02 -17.59 -5.55
C GLU A 307 -52.00 -16.42 -5.47
N HIS A 308 -51.50 -15.19 -5.55
CA HIS A 308 -52.33 -13.99 -5.55
C HIS A 308 -53.23 -13.93 -6.80
N GLU A 309 -52.67 -14.16 -8.00
CA GLU A 309 -53.45 -14.22 -9.24
C GLU A 309 -54.50 -15.33 -9.21
N MET A 310 -54.14 -16.52 -8.69
CA MET A 310 -55.07 -17.63 -8.53
C MET A 310 -56.24 -17.25 -7.59
N LEU A 311 -55.95 -16.66 -6.43
CA LEU A 311 -56.98 -16.24 -5.47
C LEU A 311 -57.86 -15.12 -6.03
N ALA A 312 -57.28 -14.20 -6.83
CA ALA A 312 -58.04 -13.16 -7.51
C ALA A 312 -59.03 -13.76 -8.52
N LEU A 313 -58.59 -14.74 -9.34
CA LEU A 313 -59.46 -15.46 -10.27
C LEU A 313 -60.56 -16.26 -9.56
N GLN A 314 -60.23 -16.91 -8.44
CA GLN A 314 -61.23 -17.59 -7.61
C GLN A 314 -62.25 -16.62 -7.03
N THR A 315 -61.82 -15.42 -6.63
CA THR A 315 -62.72 -14.37 -6.13
C THR A 315 -63.67 -13.92 -7.23
N THR A 316 -63.18 -13.66 -8.44
CA THR A 316 -64.03 -13.28 -9.59
C THR A 316 -65.01 -14.39 -9.96
N ASP A 317 -64.58 -15.65 -9.96
CA ASP A 317 -65.44 -16.81 -10.23
C ASP A 317 -66.55 -16.95 -9.17
N LEU A 318 -66.23 -16.72 -7.89
CA LEU A 318 -67.24 -16.70 -6.83
C LEU A 318 -68.21 -15.52 -6.94
N GLU A 319 -67.73 -14.33 -7.33
CA GLU A 319 -68.59 -13.17 -7.60
C GLU A 319 -69.54 -13.41 -8.78
N GLU A 320 -69.04 -14.02 -9.86
CA GLU A 320 -69.86 -14.40 -11.02
C GLU A 320 -70.92 -15.44 -10.64
N ARG A 321 -70.53 -16.53 -9.95
CA ARG A 321 -71.50 -17.51 -9.43
C ARG A 321 -72.53 -16.87 -8.51
N THR A 322 -72.11 -15.90 -7.70
CA THR A 322 -73.03 -15.16 -6.84
C THR A 322 -74.01 -14.35 -7.68
N LYS A 323 -73.56 -13.64 -8.72
CA LYS A 323 -74.44 -12.91 -9.66
C LYS A 323 -75.40 -13.86 -10.36
N ASP A 324 -74.94 -15.02 -10.81
CA ASP A 324 -75.78 -16.03 -11.45
C ASP A 324 -76.90 -16.50 -10.52
N VAL A 325 -76.59 -16.77 -9.25
CA VAL A 325 -77.60 -17.11 -8.24
C VAL A 325 -78.59 -15.97 -8.03
N HIS A 326 -78.14 -14.71 -7.96
CA HIS A 326 -79.03 -13.55 -7.82
C HIS A 326 -79.94 -13.34 -9.03
N MET A 327 -79.44 -13.61 -10.24
CA MET A 327 -80.18 -13.48 -11.50
C MET A 327 -80.99 -14.72 -11.86
N LEU A 328 -80.85 -15.81 -11.09
CA LEU A 328 -81.52 -17.09 -11.34
C LEU A 328 -83.04 -16.94 -11.17
N ARG A 329 -83.78 -17.19 -12.25
CA ARG A 329 -85.23 -17.28 -12.19
C ARG A 329 -85.66 -18.68 -11.76
N VAL A 330 -86.39 -18.78 -10.65
CA VAL A 330 -86.90 -20.05 -10.13
C VAL A 330 -87.96 -20.64 -11.08
N THR A 331 -87.65 -21.78 -11.69
CA THR A 331 -88.57 -22.57 -12.54
C THR A 331 -89.27 -23.67 -11.73
N LYS A 332 -90.38 -24.21 -12.24
CA LYS A 332 -91.12 -25.30 -11.57
C LYS A 332 -90.29 -26.58 -11.45
N ASP A 333 -89.44 -26.86 -12.43
CA ASP A 333 -88.55 -28.02 -12.42
C ASP A 333 -87.45 -27.87 -11.35
N LEU A 334 -86.87 -26.67 -11.20
CA LEU A 334 -85.92 -26.37 -10.13
C LEU A 334 -86.58 -26.47 -8.74
N GLN A 335 -87.85 -26.07 -8.60
CA GLN A 335 -88.61 -26.26 -7.36
C GLN A 335 -88.88 -27.74 -7.07
N SER A 336 -89.10 -28.56 -8.08
CA SER A 336 -89.24 -30.02 -7.94
C SER A 336 -87.92 -30.66 -7.47
N LEU A 337 -86.80 -30.21 -8.05
CA LEU A 337 -85.45 -30.63 -7.68
C LEU A 337 -85.10 -30.23 -6.22
N LEU A 338 -85.34 -28.97 -5.84
CA LEU A 338 -85.11 -28.47 -4.46
C LEU A 338 -86.02 -29.13 -3.42
N LYS A 339 -87.20 -29.62 -3.83
CA LYS A 339 -88.14 -30.35 -2.97
C LYS A 339 -87.84 -31.86 -2.90
N GLY A 340 -86.72 -32.32 -3.46
CA GLY A 340 -86.25 -33.70 -3.32
C GLY A 340 -86.92 -34.70 -4.26
N GLY A 341 -87.60 -34.26 -5.33
CA GLY A 341 -88.36 -35.14 -6.22
C GLY A 341 -87.56 -36.20 -6.98
N GLU A 342 -86.23 -36.02 -7.12
CA GLU A 342 -85.35 -36.93 -7.86
C GLU A 342 -84.15 -37.46 -7.04
N GLU A 343 -84.21 -37.41 -5.71
CA GLU A 343 -83.09 -37.83 -4.85
C GLU A 343 -82.71 -39.31 -5.02
N GLY A 344 -83.69 -40.20 -5.26
CA GLY A 344 -83.44 -41.64 -5.37
C GLY A 344 -82.66 -42.04 -6.63
N ARG A 345 -82.94 -41.39 -7.77
CA ARG A 345 -82.25 -41.69 -9.05
C ARG A 345 -80.84 -41.11 -9.05
N ASN A 346 -80.69 -39.88 -8.57
CA ASN A 346 -79.41 -39.19 -8.53
C ASN A 346 -78.45 -39.83 -7.50
N LYS A 347 -78.97 -40.35 -6.38
CA LYS A 347 -78.16 -41.09 -5.41
C LYS A 347 -77.67 -42.43 -5.97
N ALA A 348 -78.52 -43.16 -6.67
CA ALA A 348 -78.12 -44.41 -7.33
C ALA A 348 -77.07 -44.17 -8.43
N GLU A 349 -77.19 -43.07 -9.17
CA GLU A 349 -76.19 -42.67 -10.18
C GLU A 349 -74.88 -42.21 -9.53
N SER A 350 -74.94 -41.45 -8.42
CA SER A 350 -73.77 -41.07 -7.63
C SER A 350 -73.02 -42.29 -7.10
N ASP A 351 -73.73 -43.24 -6.48
CA ASP A 351 -73.14 -44.48 -5.96
C ASP A 351 -72.48 -45.32 -7.08
N LEU A 352 -73.07 -45.33 -8.28
CA LEU A 352 -72.50 -45.99 -9.45
C LEU A 352 -71.21 -45.30 -9.92
N LEU A 353 -71.22 -43.96 -9.97
CA LEU A 353 -70.06 -43.17 -10.38
C LEU A 353 -68.92 -43.28 -9.35
N GLU A 354 -69.22 -43.29 -8.06
CA GLU A 354 -68.23 -43.50 -7.00
C GLU A 354 -67.55 -44.87 -7.13
N ARG A 355 -68.33 -45.94 -7.33
CA ARG A 355 -67.77 -47.28 -7.61
C ARG A 355 -66.92 -47.31 -8.87
N LYS A 356 -67.31 -46.54 -9.90
CA LYS A 356 -66.55 -46.45 -11.15
C LYS A 356 -65.24 -45.69 -10.94
N ILE A 357 -65.24 -44.63 -10.14
CA ILE A 357 -64.04 -43.87 -9.78
C ILE A 357 -63.08 -44.76 -8.98
N GLU A 358 -63.59 -45.51 -8.00
CA GLU A 358 -62.79 -46.45 -7.20
C GLU A 358 -62.16 -47.56 -8.05
N HIS A 359 -62.94 -48.15 -8.97
CA HIS A 359 -62.40 -49.14 -9.88
C HIS A 359 -61.32 -48.55 -10.82
N LEU A 360 -61.52 -47.32 -11.30
CA LEU A 360 -60.52 -46.63 -12.13
C LEU A 360 -59.26 -46.29 -11.33
N SER A 361 -59.38 -45.82 -10.08
CA SER A 361 -58.24 -45.50 -9.24
C SER A 361 -57.39 -46.75 -8.98
N GLU A 362 -58.02 -47.86 -8.60
CA GLU A 362 -57.32 -49.14 -8.42
C GLU A 362 -56.61 -49.61 -9.71
N ALA A 363 -57.27 -49.47 -10.87
CA ALA A 363 -56.68 -49.84 -12.15
C ALA A 363 -55.46 -48.96 -12.48
N THR A 364 -55.54 -47.66 -12.22
CA THR A 364 -54.40 -46.75 -12.42
C THR A 364 -53.25 -47.04 -11.46
N GLU A 365 -53.54 -47.37 -10.20
CA GLU A 365 -52.52 -47.72 -9.22
C GLU A 365 -51.79 -49.02 -9.59
N LYS A 366 -52.54 -50.04 -10.04
CA LYS A 366 -51.96 -51.29 -10.56
C LYS A 366 -51.04 -51.03 -11.76
N LYS A 367 -51.45 -50.13 -12.68
CA LYS A 367 -50.62 -49.71 -13.84
C LYS A 367 -49.38 -48.96 -13.40
N GLU A 368 -49.50 -48.05 -12.43
CA GLU A 368 -48.36 -47.30 -11.89
C GLU A 368 -47.33 -48.24 -11.24
N GLN A 369 -47.79 -49.21 -10.45
CA GLN A 369 -46.91 -50.21 -9.84
C GLN A 369 -46.21 -51.08 -10.89
N ALA A 370 -46.90 -51.46 -11.97
CA ALA A 370 -46.30 -52.20 -13.08
C ALA A 370 -45.21 -51.38 -13.79
N LEU A 371 -45.48 -50.10 -14.08
CA LEU A 371 -44.51 -49.18 -14.68
C LEU A 371 -43.30 -48.94 -13.77
N LYS A 372 -43.52 -48.78 -12.46
CA LYS A 372 -42.43 -48.66 -11.46
C LYS A 372 -41.52 -49.89 -11.46
N LYS A 373 -42.09 -51.10 -11.52
CA LYS A 373 -41.31 -52.35 -11.64
C LYS A 373 -40.52 -52.40 -12.94
N GLN A 374 -41.14 -52.07 -14.07
CA GLN A 374 -40.45 -52.01 -15.37
C GLN A 374 -39.30 -51.00 -15.37
N TYR A 375 -39.52 -49.81 -14.80
CA TYR A 375 -38.49 -48.78 -14.67
C TYR A 375 -37.31 -49.27 -13.84
N SER A 376 -37.56 -49.94 -12.70
CA SER A 376 -36.51 -50.52 -11.86
C SER A 376 -35.69 -51.58 -12.62
N MET A 377 -36.35 -52.46 -13.37
CA MET A 377 -35.67 -53.48 -14.20
C MET A 377 -34.79 -52.83 -15.29
N LEU A 378 -35.32 -51.83 -15.99
CA LEU A 378 -34.58 -51.11 -17.03
C LEU A 378 -33.40 -50.32 -16.45
N ALA A 379 -33.58 -49.68 -15.30
CA ALA A 379 -32.50 -48.98 -14.60
C ALA A 379 -31.37 -49.94 -14.19
N HIS A 380 -31.73 -51.13 -13.69
CA HIS A 380 -30.75 -52.17 -13.38
C HIS A 380 -30.01 -52.65 -14.63
N ALA A 381 -30.73 -52.91 -15.73
CA ALA A 381 -30.13 -53.32 -17.01
C ALA A 381 -29.17 -52.24 -17.55
N ALA A 382 -29.56 -50.97 -17.48
CA ALA A 382 -28.72 -49.83 -17.90
C ALA A 382 -27.44 -49.74 -17.06
N LYS A 383 -27.53 -49.96 -15.74
CA LYS A 383 -26.35 -50.00 -14.86
C LYS A 383 -25.41 -51.15 -15.24
N LEU A 384 -25.96 -52.33 -15.53
CA LEU A 384 -25.17 -53.49 -15.94
C LEU A 384 -24.43 -53.24 -17.27
N ARG A 385 -25.13 -52.66 -18.26
CA ARG A 385 -24.54 -52.25 -19.55
C ARG A 385 -23.46 -51.18 -19.38
N LYS A 386 -23.66 -50.21 -18.50
CA LYS A 386 -22.66 -49.18 -18.20
C LYS A 386 -21.38 -49.80 -17.61
N ASN A 387 -21.52 -50.78 -16.72
CA ASN A 387 -20.38 -51.50 -16.15
C ASN A 387 -19.65 -52.33 -17.21
N GLU A 388 -20.40 -53.03 -18.08
CA GLU A 388 -19.85 -53.77 -19.21
C GLU A 388 -19.06 -52.85 -20.15
N ASN A 389 -19.62 -51.70 -20.54
CA ASN A 389 -18.94 -50.69 -21.36
C ASN A 389 -17.66 -50.19 -20.69
N GLY A 390 -17.69 -49.91 -19.39
CA GLY A 390 -16.50 -49.51 -18.64
C GLY A 390 -15.39 -50.58 -18.62
N MET A 391 -15.77 -51.87 -18.58
CA MET A 391 -14.81 -52.97 -18.69
C MET A 391 -14.23 -53.09 -20.11
N LEU A 392 -15.06 -52.90 -21.13
CA LEU A 392 -14.61 -52.88 -22.53
C LEU A 392 -13.67 -51.70 -22.82
N GLU A 393 -13.93 -50.52 -22.26
CA GLU A 393 -13.02 -49.36 -22.36
C GLU A 393 -11.66 -49.62 -21.71
N LYS A 394 -11.63 -50.31 -20.56
CA LYS A 394 -10.36 -50.73 -19.94
C LYS A 394 -9.58 -51.67 -20.85
N LYS A 395 -10.24 -52.72 -21.37
CA LYS A 395 -9.63 -53.66 -22.33
C LYS A 395 -9.14 -52.94 -23.60
N LEU A 396 -9.91 -51.97 -24.09
CA LEU A 396 -9.52 -51.17 -25.27
C LEU A 396 -8.24 -50.37 -24.99
N ARG A 397 -8.14 -49.72 -23.82
CA ARG A 397 -6.92 -48.99 -23.41
C ARG A 397 -5.72 -49.92 -23.28
N GLU A 398 -5.88 -51.08 -22.67
CA GLU A 398 -4.81 -52.09 -22.57
C GLU A 398 -4.36 -52.56 -23.94
N LEU A 399 -5.28 -52.85 -24.86
CA LEU A 399 -4.96 -53.22 -26.24
C LEU A 399 -4.26 -52.08 -26.99
N GLN A 400 -4.71 -50.83 -26.84
CA GLN A 400 -4.04 -49.66 -27.42
C GLN A 400 -2.61 -49.52 -26.91
N GLN A 401 -2.38 -49.66 -25.60
CA GLN A 401 -1.04 -49.64 -25.03
C GLN A 401 -0.17 -50.78 -25.58
N ASN A 402 -0.72 -52.00 -25.70
CA ASN A 402 0.00 -53.13 -26.31
C ASN A 402 0.35 -52.87 -27.78
N VAL A 403 -0.53 -52.22 -28.56
CA VAL A 403 -0.25 -51.83 -29.95
C VAL A 403 0.86 -50.79 -30.00
N ILE A 404 0.80 -49.76 -29.15
CA ILE A 404 1.85 -48.73 -29.06
C ILE A 404 3.19 -49.36 -28.67
N GLN A 405 3.21 -50.26 -27.68
CA GLN A 405 4.42 -50.98 -27.27
C GLN A 405 4.98 -51.84 -28.41
N ARG A 406 4.11 -52.58 -29.14
CA ARG A 406 4.53 -53.38 -30.31
C ARG A 406 5.05 -52.51 -31.45
N GLU A 407 4.42 -51.36 -31.70
CA GLU A 407 4.89 -50.38 -32.68
C GLU A 407 6.24 -49.80 -32.26
N HIS A 408 6.43 -49.49 -30.98
CA HIS A 408 7.69 -49.00 -30.43
C HIS A 408 8.81 -50.05 -30.55
N ILE A 409 8.55 -51.32 -30.22
CA ILE A 409 9.51 -52.42 -30.40
C ILE A 409 9.85 -52.60 -31.89
N ARG A 410 8.86 -52.51 -32.80
CA ARG A 410 9.13 -52.56 -34.25
C ARG A 410 9.99 -51.39 -34.72
N ARG A 411 9.76 -50.18 -34.21
CA ARG A 411 10.62 -49.01 -34.49
C ARG A 411 12.05 -49.22 -33.98
N LEU A 412 12.24 -49.83 -32.81
CA LEU A 412 13.55 -50.14 -32.26
C LEU A 412 14.28 -51.29 -32.98
N ARG A 413 13.53 -52.22 -33.60
CA ARG A 413 14.09 -53.40 -34.30
C ARG A 413 14.31 -53.18 -35.80
N ALA A 414 13.95 -52.02 -36.34
CA ALA A 414 14.21 -51.67 -37.73
C ALA A 414 15.67 -51.21 -37.90
N PRO A 415 16.51 -51.93 -38.67
CA PRO A 415 17.83 -51.42 -39.06
C PRO A 415 17.65 -50.25 -40.03
N SER A 416 18.51 -49.24 -39.87
CA SER A 416 18.63 -48.02 -40.65
C SER A 416 18.22 -48.15 -42.13
N GLY A 417 17.09 -47.53 -42.50
CA GLY A 417 16.72 -47.37 -43.91
C GLY A 417 15.22 -47.11 -44.14
N GLN A 418 14.89 -45.82 -44.24
CA GLN A 418 13.64 -45.24 -44.78
C GLN A 418 12.36 -45.25 -43.92
N PRO A 419 11.71 -44.08 -43.76
CA PRO A 419 10.42 -43.95 -43.09
C PRO A 419 9.28 -44.24 -44.07
N GLN A 420 8.74 -45.46 -44.07
CA GLN A 420 7.45 -45.70 -44.70
C GLN A 420 6.31 -45.36 -43.73
N LYS A 421 5.63 -44.25 -44.02
CA LYS A 421 4.27 -43.99 -43.54
C LYS A 421 3.35 -45.11 -44.04
N THR A 422 2.88 -45.97 -43.14
CA THR A 422 1.65 -46.71 -43.36
C THR A 422 0.90 -46.79 -42.03
N GLY A 423 -0.10 -45.93 -41.87
CA GLY A 423 -1.06 -46.03 -40.80
C GLY A 423 -1.90 -47.30 -40.94
N GLY A 424 -2.26 -47.85 -39.78
CA GLY A 424 -3.49 -48.61 -39.54
C GLY A 424 -3.87 -49.70 -40.53
N GLY A 425 -3.51 -50.95 -40.21
CA GLY A 425 -4.09 -52.14 -40.84
C GLY A 425 -3.07 -53.25 -40.96
N GLY A 426 -3.18 -54.27 -40.11
CA GLY A 426 -2.35 -55.46 -40.24
C GLY A 426 -2.63 -56.15 -41.57
N ARG A 427 -1.62 -56.23 -42.43
CA ARG A 427 -1.58 -57.21 -43.52
C ARG A 427 -0.82 -58.43 -42.99
N VAL A 428 -1.59 -59.43 -42.57
CA VAL A 428 -1.15 -60.83 -42.69
C VAL A 428 -0.78 -61.00 -44.16
N GLU A 429 0.33 -61.66 -44.47
CA GLU A 429 0.59 -62.07 -45.85
C GLU A 429 -0.51 -63.05 -46.26
N GLU A 430 -1.58 -62.49 -46.81
CA GLU A 430 -2.67 -63.21 -47.40
C GLU A 430 -2.22 -63.63 -48.80
N ASP A 431 -2.15 -64.94 -49.02
CA ASP A 431 -2.22 -65.51 -50.37
C ASP A 431 -3.32 -64.76 -51.13
N GLU A 432 -2.97 -64.04 -52.20
CA GLU A 432 -3.96 -63.26 -52.97
C GLU A 432 -5.10 -64.16 -53.50
N GLY A 433 -4.85 -65.46 -53.62
CA GLY A 433 -5.85 -66.48 -53.92
C GLY A 433 -6.82 -66.76 -52.75
N ALA A 434 -6.33 -66.82 -51.51
CA ALA A 434 -7.14 -67.07 -50.33
C ALA A 434 -8.04 -65.88 -49.96
N ALA A 435 -7.53 -64.65 -50.11
CA ALA A 435 -8.31 -63.43 -49.89
C ALA A 435 -9.45 -63.28 -50.92
N LYS A 436 -9.18 -63.57 -52.20
CA LYS A 436 -10.22 -63.61 -53.25
C LYS A 436 -11.23 -64.73 -53.02
N ALA A 437 -10.79 -65.92 -52.59
CA ALA A 437 -11.68 -67.03 -52.27
C ALA A 437 -12.58 -66.71 -51.06
N ALA A 438 -12.04 -66.10 -50.00
CA ALA A 438 -12.81 -65.67 -48.83
C ALA A 438 -13.82 -64.57 -49.19
N HIS A 439 -13.45 -63.62 -50.06
CA HIS A 439 -14.39 -62.60 -50.54
C HIS A 439 -15.49 -63.19 -51.44
N ALA A 440 -15.16 -64.16 -52.29
CA ALA A 440 -16.15 -64.88 -53.09
C ALA A 440 -17.11 -65.68 -52.18
N ALA A 441 -16.59 -66.44 -51.22
CA ALA A 441 -17.38 -67.19 -50.26
C ALA A 441 -18.25 -66.28 -49.38
N PHE A 442 -17.75 -65.11 -48.97
CA PHE A 442 -18.54 -64.14 -48.20
C PHE A 442 -19.64 -63.50 -49.05
N LYS A 443 -19.36 -63.21 -50.33
CA LYS A 443 -20.36 -62.70 -51.28
C LYS A 443 -21.44 -63.75 -51.56
N GLU A 444 -21.07 -65.02 -51.66
CA GLU A 444 -21.98 -66.15 -51.79
C GLU A 444 -22.81 -66.39 -50.52
N LEU A 445 -22.20 -66.31 -49.34
CA LEU A 445 -22.93 -66.41 -48.08
C LEU A 445 -23.96 -65.29 -47.94
N ARG A 446 -23.60 -64.07 -48.33
CA ARG A 446 -24.48 -62.90 -48.30
C ARG A 446 -25.61 -63.01 -49.32
N SER A 447 -25.35 -63.51 -50.53
CA SER A 447 -26.40 -63.78 -51.51
C SER A 447 -27.32 -64.90 -51.03
N ARG A 448 -26.78 -65.96 -50.42
CA ARG A 448 -27.56 -67.06 -49.81
C ARG A 448 -28.43 -66.57 -48.65
N GLN A 449 -27.92 -65.73 -47.77
CA GLN A 449 -28.71 -65.13 -46.69
C GLN A 449 -29.84 -64.26 -47.25
N LYS A 450 -29.55 -63.44 -48.28
CA LYS A 450 -30.56 -62.61 -48.91
C LYS A 450 -31.64 -63.44 -49.61
N LEU A 451 -31.26 -64.53 -50.27
CA LEU A 451 -32.20 -65.48 -50.85
C LEU A 451 -33.02 -66.22 -49.78
N MET A 452 -32.42 -66.56 -48.65
CA MET A 452 -33.12 -67.20 -47.53
C MET A 452 -34.11 -66.25 -46.84
N GLU A 453 -33.77 -64.97 -46.70
CA GLU A 453 -34.70 -63.93 -46.23
C GLU A 453 -35.86 -63.72 -47.20
N VAL A 454 -35.58 -63.69 -48.51
CA VAL A 454 -36.65 -63.61 -49.53
C VAL A 454 -37.51 -64.86 -49.50
N ALA A 455 -36.92 -66.05 -49.38
CA ALA A 455 -37.67 -67.30 -49.26
C ALA A 455 -38.55 -67.30 -47.99
N LYS A 456 -38.04 -66.82 -46.85
CA LYS A 456 -38.83 -66.67 -45.62
C LYS A 456 -40.01 -65.72 -45.79
N LYS A 457 -39.77 -64.55 -46.39
CA LYS A 457 -40.85 -63.59 -46.69
C LYS A 457 -41.89 -64.20 -47.63
N ASN A 458 -41.46 -64.90 -48.67
CA ASN A 458 -42.36 -65.59 -49.58
C ASN A 458 -43.13 -66.72 -48.86
N THR A 459 -42.52 -67.45 -47.92
CA THR A 459 -43.26 -68.46 -47.13
C THR A 459 -44.27 -67.83 -46.19
N GLU A 460 -43.94 -66.71 -45.55
CA GLU A 460 -44.88 -65.95 -44.72
C GLU A 460 -46.05 -65.43 -45.58
N GLU A 461 -45.76 -64.93 -46.78
CA GLU A 461 -46.78 -64.48 -47.73
C GLU A 461 -47.65 -65.64 -48.23
N ILE A 462 -47.07 -66.80 -48.52
CA ILE A 462 -47.83 -68.03 -48.86
C ILE A 462 -48.69 -68.47 -47.68
N GLU A 463 -48.22 -68.41 -46.44
CA GLU A 463 -49.03 -68.73 -45.26
C GLU A 463 -50.20 -67.76 -45.09
N ILE A 464 -49.99 -66.47 -45.35
CA ILE A 464 -51.06 -65.47 -45.35
C ILE A 464 -52.07 -65.79 -46.45
N LEU A 465 -51.60 -66.06 -47.67
CA LEU A 465 -52.47 -66.43 -48.80
C LEU A 465 -53.20 -67.76 -48.56
N HIS A 466 -52.60 -68.73 -47.87
CA HIS A 466 -53.28 -69.95 -47.43
C HIS A 466 -54.38 -69.66 -46.41
N LYS A 467 -54.13 -68.79 -45.41
CA LYS A 467 -55.15 -68.36 -44.46
C LYS A 467 -56.29 -67.61 -45.14
N GLU A 468 -55.99 -66.78 -46.13
CA GLU A 468 -57.01 -66.09 -46.93
C GLU A 468 -57.78 -67.07 -47.84
N LEU A 469 -57.10 -68.04 -48.45
CA LEU A 469 -57.74 -69.12 -49.20
C LEU A 469 -58.66 -69.95 -48.30
N ASP A 470 -58.23 -70.31 -47.10
CA ASP A 470 -59.04 -71.04 -46.13
C ASP A 470 -60.23 -70.21 -45.66
N ARG A 471 -60.04 -68.90 -45.41
CA ARG A 471 -61.14 -67.97 -45.12
C ARG A 471 -62.14 -67.87 -46.27
N LEU A 472 -61.68 -67.87 -47.52
CA LEU A 472 -62.54 -67.86 -48.71
C LEU A 472 -63.22 -69.22 -48.94
N ARG A 473 -62.53 -70.33 -48.67
CA ARG A 473 -63.10 -71.69 -48.68
C ARG A 473 -64.17 -71.85 -47.60
N GLN A 474 -63.96 -71.35 -46.39
CA GLN A 474 -64.98 -71.31 -45.33
C GLN A 474 -66.21 -70.49 -45.75
N ARG A 475 -66.06 -69.49 -46.62
CA ARG A 475 -67.19 -68.73 -47.20
C ARG A 475 -67.90 -69.43 -48.35
N THR A 476 -67.24 -70.33 -49.07
CA THR A 476 -67.76 -70.91 -50.33
C THR A 476 -68.09 -72.41 -50.22
N PHE A 477 -67.58 -73.11 -49.22
CA PHE A 477 -67.89 -74.51 -48.90
C PHE A 477 -68.17 -74.69 -47.40
N PRO A 478 -69.28 -75.31 -46.99
CA PRO A 478 -69.50 -75.66 -45.58
C PRO A 478 -68.55 -76.80 -45.18
N SER A 479 -67.53 -76.54 -44.37
CA SER A 479 -66.64 -77.59 -43.84
C SER A 479 -67.10 -78.07 -42.46
N PHE A 480 -67.54 -79.32 -42.37
CA PHE A 480 -67.93 -80.00 -41.12
C PHE A 480 -66.70 -80.57 -40.36
N VAL A 481 -65.82 -79.69 -39.86
CA VAL A 481 -64.77 -80.09 -38.92
C VAL A 481 -64.86 -79.17 -37.70
N GLN A 482 -65.42 -79.70 -36.61
CA GLN A 482 -65.47 -79.04 -35.31
C GLN A 482 -64.06 -78.95 -34.73
N LEU A 483 -63.45 -77.77 -34.81
CA LEU A 483 -62.33 -77.40 -33.96
C LEU A 483 -62.89 -76.54 -32.82
N HIS A 484 -62.83 -77.08 -31.61
CA HIS A 484 -62.99 -76.33 -30.37
C HIS A 484 -61.82 -75.34 -30.27
N GLU A 485 -62.03 -74.10 -30.69
CA GLU A 485 -61.16 -72.98 -30.34
C GLU A 485 -61.92 -72.00 -29.47
N ASP A 486 -61.46 -71.90 -28.22
CA ASP A 486 -61.91 -70.92 -27.25
C ASP A 486 -61.69 -69.49 -27.78
N ARG A 487 -62.76 -68.69 -27.69
CA ARG A 487 -62.77 -67.26 -28.04
C ARG A 487 -61.58 -66.54 -27.39
N PRO A 488 -60.76 -65.78 -28.14
CA PRO A 488 -59.81 -64.87 -27.51
C PRO A 488 -60.60 -63.76 -26.80
N ALA A 489 -60.31 -63.60 -25.51
CA ALA A 489 -60.84 -62.55 -24.68
C ALA A 489 -60.47 -61.16 -25.22
N ASN A 490 -61.45 -60.26 -25.15
CA ASN A 490 -61.38 -58.86 -25.53
C ASN A 490 -60.15 -58.16 -24.89
N PRO A 491 -59.34 -57.37 -25.63
CA PRO A 491 -58.12 -56.76 -25.10
C PRO A 491 -58.43 -55.44 -24.36
N ASP A 492 -59.43 -55.45 -23.48
CA ASP A 492 -59.77 -54.35 -22.58
C ASP A 492 -59.88 -54.86 -21.14
N HIS A 493 -58.83 -55.56 -20.68
CA HIS A 493 -58.53 -55.72 -19.26
C HIS A 493 -57.04 -56.03 -19.08
N ARG A 494 -56.24 -54.96 -18.91
CA ARG A 494 -55.21 -54.84 -17.85
C ARG A 494 -54.69 -53.41 -17.76
#